data_AF-A0A7Y5BZ51-F1
#
_entry.id   AF-A0A7Y5BZ51-F1
#
_cell.length_a   1.000
_cell.length_b   1.000
_cell.length_c   1.000
_cell.angle_alpha   90.00
_cell.angle_beta   90.00
_cell.angle_gamma   90.00
#
_symmetry.space_group_name_H-M   'P 1'
#
loop_
_entity.id
_entity.type
_entity.pdbx_description
1 polymer ?
#
loop_
_entity_poly.entity_id
_entity_poly.type
_entity_poly.pdbx_seq_one_letter_code
_entity_poly.pdbx_strand_id
1 'polypeptide(L)'
;MSPTFSCPNCGGTLEYTGQAAQTGVQTISCGYCGNLVAVPNELWQPIEDAKTAQTVNQWTKYLLIFIIVVFVVPTCLGVIGALLGIGGSIIAGIVGIFTSLLPFLFK
;
A
#
# COMPACT_ATOMS: atom_id res chain seq x y z
N MET A 1 -10.06 26.49 5.33
CA MET A 1 -11.23 26.83 6.15
C MET A 1 -11.82 25.50 6.59
N SER A 2 -11.74 25.18 7.88
CA SER A 2 -12.36 23.97 8.46
C SER A 2 -13.88 24.15 8.46
N PRO A 3 -14.66 23.15 8.05
CA PRO A 3 -16.11 23.24 8.15
C PRO A 3 -16.53 23.25 9.63
N THR A 4 -17.45 24.13 9.96
CA THR A 4 -18.04 24.25 11.31
C THR A 4 -19.50 23.84 11.26
N PHE A 5 -19.99 23.18 12.31
CA PHE A 5 -21.41 22.83 12.44
C PHE A 5 -21.88 22.99 13.88
N SER A 6 -23.19 23.20 14.07
CA SER A 6 -23.75 23.41 15.41
C SER A 6 -24.13 22.09 16.07
N CYS A 7 -23.78 21.93 17.35
CA CYS A 7 -24.19 20.79 18.15
C CYS A 7 -25.73 20.77 18.33
N PRO A 8 -26.42 19.66 18.02
CA PRO A 8 -27.88 19.56 18.16
C PRO A 8 -28.35 19.56 19.62
N ASN A 9 -27.45 19.32 20.58
CA ASN A 9 -27.80 19.21 21.99
C ASN A 9 -27.58 20.53 22.76
N CYS A 10 -26.50 21.27 22.47
CA CYS A 10 -26.17 22.50 23.19
C CYS A 10 -26.09 23.77 22.31
N GLY A 11 -26.24 23.63 20.98
CA GLY A 11 -26.08 24.74 20.04
C GLY A 11 -24.64 25.25 19.87
N GLY A 12 -23.66 24.67 20.57
CA GLY A 12 -22.26 25.06 20.49
C GLY A 12 -21.66 24.78 19.12
N THR A 13 -20.86 25.72 18.61
CA THR A 13 -20.16 25.58 17.33
C THR A 13 -19.02 24.59 17.44
N LEU A 14 -19.05 23.54 16.62
CA LEU A 14 -18.01 22.52 16.55
C LEU A 14 -17.19 22.71 15.28
N GLU A 15 -15.88 22.75 15.45
CA GLU A 15 -14.93 22.70 14.34
C GLU A 15 -14.64 21.25 13.97
N TYR A 16 -14.90 20.89 12.72
CA TYR A 16 -14.57 19.57 12.20
C TYR A 16 -13.14 19.57 11.66
N THR A 17 -12.21 18.89 12.35
CA THR A 17 -10.79 18.81 11.98
C THR A 17 -10.47 17.69 10.99
N GLY A 18 -11.45 17.04 10.36
CA GLY A 18 -11.23 15.96 9.39
C GLY A 18 -10.56 14.69 9.95
N GLN A 19 -10.16 14.68 11.23
CA GLN A 19 -9.52 13.54 11.89
C GLN A 19 -10.45 12.33 12.00
N ALA A 20 -11.75 12.59 12.16
CA ALA A 20 -12.80 11.56 12.15
C ALA A 20 -12.95 10.86 10.78
N ALA A 21 -12.67 11.57 9.67
CA ALA A 21 -12.66 10.96 8.34
C ALA A 21 -11.44 10.04 8.12
N GLN A 22 -10.35 10.22 8.87
CA GLN A 22 -9.17 9.36 8.78
C GLN A 22 -9.32 8.05 9.55
N THR A 23 -10.16 8.02 10.59
CA THR A 23 -10.37 6.85 11.46
C THR A 23 -11.70 6.13 11.20
N GLY A 24 -12.56 6.65 10.31
CA GLY A 24 -13.88 6.08 10.01
C GLY A 24 -14.89 6.22 11.15
N VAL A 25 -14.56 7.02 12.18
CA VAL A 25 -15.39 7.20 13.37
C VAL A 25 -16.36 8.37 13.12
N GLN A 26 -17.65 8.06 12.98
CA GLN A 26 -18.71 9.02 12.61
C GLN A 26 -19.19 9.92 13.76
N THR A 27 -18.55 9.85 14.93
CA THR A 27 -18.94 10.59 16.12
C THR A 27 -17.79 11.45 16.62
N ILE A 28 -18.06 12.73 16.89
CA ILE A 28 -17.12 13.63 17.55
C ILE A 28 -17.66 14.06 18.91
N SER A 29 -16.78 14.19 19.90
CA SER A 29 -17.17 14.70 21.22
C SER A 29 -17.31 16.22 21.17
N CYS A 30 -18.45 16.74 21.62
CA CYS A 30 -18.67 18.17 21.69
C CYS A 30 -17.88 18.78 22.86
N GLY A 31 -16.95 19.69 22.58
CA GLY A 31 -16.15 20.36 23.63
C GLY A 31 -16.96 21.22 24.62
N TYR A 32 -18.23 21.53 24.30
CA TYR A 32 -19.10 22.35 25.15
C TYR A 32 -19.99 21.52 26.08
N CYS A 33 -20.60 20.45 25.57
CA CYS A 33 -21.54 19.63 26.36
C CYS A 33 -21.01 18.22 26.68
N GLY A 34 -19.83 17.85 26.16
CA GLY A 34 -19.22 16.54 26.33
C GLY A 34 -19.95 15.40 25.62
N ASN A 35 -21.05 15.67 24.92
CA ASN A 35 -21.83 14.64 24.23
C ASN A 35 -21.20 14.28 22.89
N LEU A 36 -21.33 12.99 22.55
CA LEU A 36 -20.97 12.46 21.24
C LEU A 36 -22.04 12.87 20.23
N VAL A 37 -21.64 13.62 19.22
CA VAL A 37 -22.50 14.08 18.14
C VAL A 37 -22.12 13.34 16.86
N ALA A 38 -23.12 12.81 16.16
CA ALA A 38 -22.92 12.22 14.84
C ALA A 38 -22.63 13.33 13.82
N VAL A 39 -21.54 13.17 13.07
CA VAL A 39 -21.16 14.11 12.01
C VAL A 39 -22.05 13.84 10.79
N PRO A 40 -22.70 14.87 10.20
CA PRO A 40 -23.57 14.66 9.05
C PRO A 40 -22.77 14.19 7.82
N ASN A 41 -23.38 13.29 7.04
CA ASN A 41 -22.75 12.60 5.90
C ASN A 41 -22.17 13.54 4.84
N GLU A 42 -22.68 14.77 4.75
CA GLU A 42 -22.20 15.81 3.83
C GLU A 42 -20.78 16.30 4.16
N LEU A 43 -20.37 16.23 5.43
CA LEU A 43 -19.02 16.55 5.91
C LEU A 43 -18.11 15.30 5.92
N TRP A 44 -18.72 14.12 5.79
CA TRP A 44 -18.04 12.83 5.68
C TRP A 44 -17.61 12.55 4.23
N GLN A 45 -17.20 13.56 3.46
CA GLN A 45 -16.62 13.27 2.15
C GLN A 45 -15.39 12.39 2.36
N PRO A 46 -15.39 11.14 1.85
CA PRO A 46 -14.26 10.25 2.02
C PRO A 46 -13.05 10.93 1.39
N ILE A 47 -11.96 11.05 2.16
CA ILE A 47 -10.64 11.48 1.68
C ILE A 47 -10.05 10.41 0.72
N GLU A 48 -10.87 9.51 0.18
CA GLU A 48 -10.48 8.55 -0.86
C GLU A 48 -10.11 9.25 -2.16
N ASP A 49 -10.64 10.46 -2.38
CA ASP A 49 -10.29 11.28 -3.54
C ASP A 49 -8.94 11.99 -3.41
N ALA A 50 -8.37 12.12 -2.20
CA ALA A 50 -7.06 12.79 -2.05
C ALA A 50 -5.87 11.88 -2.42
N LYS A 51 -6.06 10.55 -2.47
CA LYS A 51 -5.06 9.64 -3.08
C LYS A 51 -5.28 9.43 -4.58
N THR A 52 -6.46 9.76 -5.11
CA THR A 52 -6.84 9.50 -6.50
C THR A 52 -6.86 10.78 -7.37
N ALA A 53 -6.75 11.97 -6.75
CA ALA A 53 -6.62 13.25 -7.44
C ALA A 53 -5.19 13.59 -7.90
N GLN A 54 -4.28 12.62 -7.98
CA GLN A 54 -3.26 12.72 -9.01
C GLN A 54 -3.93 12.39 -10.34
N THR A 55 -4.54 13.41 -10.95
CA THR A 55 -4.78 13.49 -12.39
C THR A 55 -3.43 13.33 -13.08
N VAL A 56 -2.94 12.10 -13.16
CA VAL A 56 -1.75 11.77 -13.91
C VAL A 56 -2.10 12.05 -15.35
N ASN A 57 -1.49 13.10 -15.91
CA ASN A 57 -1.60 13.43 -17.31
C ASN A 57 -1.43 12.16 -18.14
N GLN A 58 -2.15 12.05 -19.25
CA GLN A 58 -2.09 10.87 -20.12
C GLN A 58 -0.64 10.51 -20.49
N TRP A 59 0.23 11.52 -20.63
CA TRP A 59 1.67 11.36 -20.83
C TRP A 59 2.41 10.73 -19.63
N THR A 60 2.06 11.10 -18.40
CA THR A 60 2.61 10.51 -17.17
C THR A 60 2.25 9.03 -17.05
N LYS A 61 1.04 8.61 -17.50
CA LYS A 61 0.69 7.18 -17.58
C LYS A 61 1.62 6.43 -18.53
N TYR A 62 1.88 6.97 -19.73
CA TYR A 62 2.82 6.35 -20.67
C TYR A 62 4.26 6.31 -20.14
N LEU A 63 4.71 7.37 -19.47
CA LEU A 63 6.05 7.41 -18.87
C LEU A 63 6.19 6.36 -17.74
N LEU A 64 5.17 6.18 -16.92
CA LEU A 64 5.17 5.18 -15.86
C LEU A 64 5.17 3.75 -16.43
N ILE A 65 4.38 3.49 -17.48
CA ILE A 65 4.41 2.21 -18.19
C ILE A 65 5.80 1.95 -18.80
N PHE A 66 6.40 2.95 -19.44
CA PHE A 66 7.74 2.84 -20.02
C PHE A 66 8.79 2.48 -18.96
N ILE A 67 8.75 3.13 -17.79
CA ILE A 67 9.67 2.81 -16.68
C ILE A 67 9.50 1.35 -16.24
N ILE A 68 8.26 0.88 -16.06
CA ILE A 68 8.00 -0.51 -15.65
C ILE A 68 8.55 -1.49 -16.70
N VAL A 69 8.28 -1.25 -17.98
CA VAL A 69 8.68 -2.17 -19.05
C VAL A 69 10.20 -2.19 -19.24
N VAL A 70 10.87 -1.04 -19.12
CA VAL A 70 12.32 -0.93 -19.38
C VAL A 70 13.15 -1.31 -18.17
N PHE A 71 12.69 -1.02 -16.95
CA PHE A 71 13.49 -1.24 -15.75
C PHE A 71 12.99 -2.45 -14.95
N VAL A 72 11.69 -2.57 -14.70
CA VAL A 72 11.17 -3.61 -13.80
C VAL A 72 11.19 -4.98 -14.48
N VAL A 73 10.72 -5.06 -15.73
CA VAL A 73 10.65 -6.35 -16.45
C VAL A 73 12.03 -7.01 -16.63
N PRO A 74 13.08 -6.31 -17.11
CA PRO A 74 14.41 -6.94 -17.26
C PRO A 74 15.02 -7.32 -15.91
N THR A 75 14.80 -6.52 -14.88
CA THR A 75 15.30 -6.82 -13.52
C THR A 75 14.63 -8.08 -12.98
N CYS A 76 13.30 -8.23 -13.14
CA CYS A 76 12.59 -9.44 -12.74
C CYS A 76 13.05 -10.68 -13.52
N LEU A 77 13.22 -10.59 -14.84
CA LEU A 77 13.76 -11.70 -15.64
C LEU A 77 15.18 -12.07 -15.21
N GLY A 78 16.04 -11.09 -14.94
CA GLY A 78 17.40 -11.31 -14.47
C GLY A 78 17.45 -12.00 -13.11
N VAL A 79 16.63 -11.56 -12.15
CA VAL A 79 16.56 -12.15 -10.80
C VAL A 79 16.04 -13.59 -10.84
N ILE A 80 15.01 -13.87 -11.64
CA ILE A 80 14.50 -15.24 -11.82
C ILE A 80 15.56 -16.13 -12.47
N GLY A 81 16.27 -15.63 -13.48
CA GLY A 81 17.38 -16.34 -14.11
C GLY A 81 18.52 -16.65 -13.13
N ALA A 82 18.87 -15.69 -12.27
CA ALA A 82 19.89 -15.88 -11.24
C ALA A 82 19.47 -16.94 -10.20
N LEU A 83 18.21 -16.91 -9.74
CA LEU A 83 17.67 -17.90 -8.82
C LEU A 83 17.69 -19.33 -9.41
N LEU A 84 17.31 -19.47 -10.69
CA LEU A 84 17.38 -20.75 -11.40
C LEU A 84 18.84 -21.22 -11.59
N GLY A 85 19.77 -20.32 -11.90
CA GLY A 85 21.19 -20.64 -12.05
C GLY A 85 21.84 -21.11 -10.75
N ILE A 86 21.51 -20.46 -9.63
CA ILE A 86 21.98 -20.86 -8.29
C ILE A 86 21.40 -22.23 -7.93
N GLY A 87 20.09 -22.45 -8.14
CA GLY A 87 19.46 -23.74 -7.92
C GLY A 87 20.08 -24.87 -8.75
N GLY A 88 20.36 -24.61 -10.03
CA GLY A 88 21.03 -25.56 -10.92
C GLY A 88 22.45 -25.91 -10.48
N SER A 89 23.22 -24.94 -9.98
CA SER A 89 24.58 -25.16 -9.49
C SER A 89 24.62 -26.06 -8.25
N ILE A 90 23.67 -25.89 -7.32
CA ILE A 90 23.61 -26.70 -6.10
C ILE A 90 23.27 -28.15 -6.44
N ILE A 91 22.28 -28.37 -7.32
CA ILE A 91 21.87 -29.72 -7.74
C ILE A 91 23.01 -30.43 -8.48
N ALA A 92 23.67 -29.75 -9.42
CA ALA A 92 24.79 -30.32 -10.17
C ALA A 92 25.97 -30.66 -9.24
N GLY A 93 26.26 -29.80 -8.26
CA GLY A 93 27.29 -30.06 -7.25
C GLY A 93 26.99 -31.32 -6.43
N ILE A 94 25.76 -31.46 -5.92
CA ILE A 94 25.36 -32.64 -5.12
C ILE A 94 25.45 -33.91 -5.97
N VAL A 95 24.93 -33.89 -7.20
CA VAL A 95 24.98 -35.06 -8.09
C VAL A 95 26.42 -35.43 -8.43
N GLY A 96 27.27 -34.45 -8.75
CA GLY A 96 28.68 -34.68 -9.06
C GLY A 96 29.49 -35.24 -7.88
N ILE A 97 29.22 -34.76 -6.66
CA ILE A 97 29.82 -35.31 -5.44
C ILE A 97 29.35 -36.75 -5.24
N PHE A 98 28.06 -37.03 -5.42
CA PHE A 98 27.49 -38.37 -5.23
C PHE A 98 28.03 -39.39 -6.24
N THR A 99 28.13 -39.04 -7.53
CA THR A 99 28.72 -39.93 -8.55
C THR A 99 30.21 -40.16 -8.34
N SER A 100 30.92 -39.20 -7.76
CA SER A 100 32.36 -39.33 -7.48
C SER A 100 32.65 -40.16 -6.22
N LEU A 101 31.77 -40.11 -5.21
CA LEU A 101 31.93 -40.86 -3.95
C LEU A 101 31.39 -42.30 -4.01
N LEU A 102 30.36 -42.57 -4.82
CA LEU A 102 29.80 -43.92 -5.00
C LEU A 102 30.82 -45.02 -5.34
N PRO A 103 31.76 -44.82 -6.29
CA PRO A 103 32.76 -45.85 -6.62
C PRO A 103 33.83 -46.03 -5.54
N PHE A 104 33.98 -45.09 -4.61
CA PHE A 104 34.93 -45.17 -3.49
C PHE A 104 34.34 -45.88 -2.25
N LEU A 105 33.00 -45.91 -2.13
CA LEU A 105 32.29 -46.49 -0.99
C LEU A 105 31.90 -47.96 -1.22
N PHE A 106 31.86 -48.40 -2.48
CA PHE A 106 31.57 -49.77 -2.91
C PHE A 106 32.82 -50.59 -3.31
N LYS A 107 34.01 -50.10 -2.97
CA LYS A 107 35.29 -50.76 -3.23
C LYS A 107 36.02 -51.02 -1.93
#